data_AF-A0A7J9L6L0-F1
#
_entry.id   AF-A0A7J9L6L0-F1
#
_cell.length_a   1.000
_cell.length_b   1.000
_cell.length_c   1.000
_cell.angle_alpha   90.00
_cell.angle_beta   90.00
_cell.angle_gamma   90.00
#
_symmetry.space_group_name_H-M   'P 1'
#
loop_
_entity.id
_entity.type
_entity.pdbx_description
1 polymer ?
#
loop_
_entity_poly.entity_id
_entity_poly.type
_entity_poly.pdbx_seq_one_letter_code
_entity_poly.pdbx_strand_id
1 'polypeptide(L)'
;MTNLTFLEVLNLAENNLVGPIPHGNQFDTFDNDSYSNNLGLCGLPLSKQCINHEGDKPPSPLVVEHDGYILFTTERPWWFLKKVERDWQYNFTRWVQRNRARRN
;
A
#
# COMPACT_ATOMS: atom_id res chain seq x y z
N MET A 1 -3.99 -8.66 5.78
CA MET A 1 -4.14 -7.70 4.67
C MET A 1 -4.97 -6.47 5.09
N THR A 2 -4.37 -5.28 5.17
CA THR A 2 -5.06 -4.03 5.55
C THR A 2 -5.96 -3.56 4.40
N ASN A 3 -7.28 -3.66 4.57
CA ASN A 3 -8.27 -3.11 3.63
C ASN A 3 -8.31 -1.58 3.73
N LEU A 4 -7.35 -0.91 3.09
CA LEU A 4 -7.33 0.55 2.91
C LEU A 4 -8.28 0.95 1.77
N THR A 5 -9.56 0.57 1.84
CA THR A 5 -10.55 0.85 0.78
C THR A 5 -10.98 2.32 0.68
N PHE A 6 -10.32 3.21 1.43
CA PHE A 6 -10.68 4.62 1.57
C PHE A 6 -9.53 5.59 1.26
N LEU A 7 -8.37 5.08 0.85
CA LEU A 7 -7.16 5.89 0.63
C LEU A 7 -7.14 6.45 -0.80
N GLU A 8 -7.75 7.61 -1.02
CA GLU A 8 -7.90 8.19 -2.36
C GLU A 8 -6.57 8.54 -3.06
N VAL A 9 -5.54 8.94 -2.30
CA VAL A 9 -4.23 9.32 -2.84
C VAL A 9 -3.10 8.80 -1.96
N LEU A 10 -2.27 7.91 -2.50
CA LEU A 10 -1.00 7.48 -1.91
C LEU A 10 0.17 8.08 -2.71
N ASN A 11 1.13 8.68 -2.03
CA ASN A 11 2.40 9.10 -2.63
C ASN A 11 3.52 8.67 -1.68
N LEU A 12 4.34 7.73 -2.15
CA LEU A 12 5.52 7.18 -1.49
C LEU A 12 6.81 7.56 -2.24
N ALA A 13 6.74 8.48 -3.22
CA ALA A 13 7.87 8.88 -4.03
C ALA A 13 9.03 9.40 -3.18
N GLU A 14 10.26 9.23 -3.69
CA GLU A 14 11.48 9.80 -3.09
C GLU A 14 11.73 9.35 -1.63
N ASN A 15 11.43 8.08 -1.34
CA ASN A 15 11.78 7.44 -0.09
C ASN A 15 12.83 6.35 -0.31
N ASN A 16 13.32 5.76 0.77
CA ASN A 16 14.27 4.65 0.73
C ASN A 16 13.57 3.30 0.96
N LEU A 17 12.38 3.11 0.38
CA LEU A 17 11.57 1.91 0.60
C LEU A 17 12.16 0.69 -0.11
N VAL A 18 11.99 -0.47 0.51
CA VAL A 18 12.47 -1.77 0.01
C VAL A 18 11.36 -2.81 0.10
N GLY A 19 11.33 -3.71 -0.89
CA GLY A 19 10.46 -4.89 -0.91
C GLY A 19 9.41 -4.87 -2.01
N PRO A 20 8.62 -5.95 -2.11
CA PRO A 20 7.49 -6.03 -3.03
C PRO A 20 6.37 -5.05 -2.65
N ILE A 21 5.83 -4.36 -3.66
CA ILE A 21 4.59 -3.60 -3.50
C ILE A 21 3.44 -4.61 -3.24
N PRO A 22 2.66 -4.45 -2.15
CA PRO A 22 1.52 -5.29 -1.89
C PRO A 22 0.55 -5.26 -3.07
N HIS A 23 0.18 -6.44 -3.56
CA HIS A 23 -0.85 -6.57 -4.57
C HIS A 23 -2.24 -6.61 -3.94
N GLY A 24 -3.20 -6.00 -4.60
CA GLY A 24 -4.62 -6.01 -4.22
C GLY A 24 -5.18 -4.65 -3.77
N ASN A 25 -6.50 -4.53 -3.95
CA ASN A 25 -7.30 -3.37 -3.57
C ASN A 25 -6.81 -2.07 -4.21
N GLN A 26 -6.43 -1.09 -3.39
CA GLN A 26 -6.06 0.25 -3.86
C GLN A 26 -4.60 0.37 -4.27
N PHE A 27 -3.72 -0.53 -3.83
CA PHE A 27 -2.31 -0.47 -4.17
C PHE A 27 -2.05 -0.67 -5.66
N ASP A 28 -2.86 -1.51 -6.33
CA ASP A 28 -2.80 -1.69 -7.78
C ASP A 28 -3.40 -0.50 -8.57
N THR A 29 -4.09 0.43 -7.88
CA THR A 29 -4.76 1.58 -8.53
C THR A 29 -3.97 2.87 -8.49
N PHE A 30 -2.89 2.95 -7.70
CA PHE A 30 -2.05 4.14 -7.63
C PHE A 30 -1.08 4.20 -8.80
N ASP A 31 -0.76 5.41 -9.24
CA ASP A 31 0.16 5.62 -10.35
C ASP A 31 1.60 5.21 -10.01
N ASN A 32 2.39 4.86 -11.03
CA ASN A 32 3.81 4.55 -10.90
C ASN A 32 4.59 5.70 -10.24
N ASP A 33 4.24 6.95 -10.55
CA ASP A 33 4.86 8.14 -9.98
C ASP A 33 4.80 8.15 -8.45
N SER A 34 3.73 7.59 -7.86
CA SER A 34 3.58 7.45 -6.41
C SER A 34 4.61 6.50 -5.78
N TYR A 35 5.32 5.68 -6.55
CA TYR A 35 6.34 4.76 -6.08
C TYR A 35 7.74 5.11 -6.60
N SER A 36 7.85 6.20 -7.37
CA SER A 36 9.09 6.62 -8.02
C SER A 36 10.22 6.90 -7.03
N ASN A 37 11.46 6.82 -7.50
CA ASN A 37 12.67 7.11 -6.72
C ASN A 37 12.83 6.28 -5.42
N ASN A 38 12.27 5.06 -5.38
CA ASN A 38 12.50 4.05 -4.33
C ASN A 38 13.26 2.85 -4.93
N LEU A 39 14.59 2.88 -4.90
CA LEU A 39 15.43 1.89 -5.58
C LEU A 39 15.21 0.45 -5.09
N GLY A 40 14.74 0.25 -3.85
CA GLY A 40 14.49 -1.05 -3.26
C GLY A 40 13.11 -1.63 -3.54
N LEU A 41 12.16 -0.84 -4.07
CA LEU A 41 10.82 -1.34 -4.40
C LEU A 41 10.82 -2.16 -5.69
N CYS A 42 9.88 -3.09 -5.79
CA CYS A 42 9.62 -3.91 -6.98
C CYS A 42 8.16 -4.37 -7.00
N GLY A 43 7.67 -4.82 -8.16
CA GLY A 43 6.26 -5.21 -8.36
C GLY A 43 5.43 -4.11 -9.03
N LEU A 44 4.19 -4.42 -9.44
CA LEU A 44 3.30 -3.45 -10.08
C LEU A 44 2.96 -2.29 -9.11
N PRO A 45 2.78 -1.06 -9.60
CA PRO A 45 2.80 -0.59 -10.99
C PRO A 45 4.20 -0.31 -11.58
N LEU A 46 5.28 -0.58 -10.84
CA LEU A 46 6.65 -0.37 -11.35
C LEU A 46 6.97 -1.40 -12.44
N SER A 47 7.75 -0.99 -13.44
CA SER A 47 8.29 -1.92 -14.46
C SER A 47 9.36 -2.87 -13.89
N LYS A 48 9.84 -2.60 -12.67
CA LYS A 48 10.83 -3.42 -11.98
C LYS A 48 10.14 -4.62 -11.33
N GLN A 49 10.33 -5.80 -11.90
CA GLN A 49 9.85 -7.05 -11.31
C GLN A 49 10.66 -7.42 -10.07
N CYS A 50 9.99 -8.00 -9.07
CA CYS A 50 10.67 -8.60 -7.94
C CYS A 50 11.36 -9.88 -8.41
N ILE A 51 12.67 -9.99 -8.15
CA ILE A 51 13.39 -11.24 -8.37
C ILE A 51 12.94 -12.17 -7.25
N ASN A 52 12.02 -13.08 -7.56
CA ASN A 52 11.85 -14.26 -6.73
C ASN A 52 13.17 -15.04 -6.85
N HIS A 53 13.86 -15.29 -5.75
CA HIS A 53 14.89 -16.33 -5.72
C HIS A 53 14.20 -17.70 -5.84
N GLU A 54 13.57 -17.95 -6.99
CA GLU A 54 12.93 -19.21 -7.38
C GLU A 54 13.94 -20.03 -8.18
N GLY A 55 15.09 -20.27 -7.57
CA GLY A 55 16.15 -21.13 -8.11
C GLY A 55 16.14 -22.56 -7.54
N ASP A 56 15.45 -22.82 -6.42
CA ASP A 56 15.59 -24.08 -5.67
C ASP A 56 14.30 -24.60 -5.01
N LYS A 57 13.12 -24.48 -5.64
CA LYS A 57 11.94 -25.19 -5.10
C LYS A 57 11.03 -25.78 -6.19
N PRO A 58 10.66 -27.08 -6.12
CA PRO A 58 9.78 -27.73 -7.09
C PRO A 58 8.36 -27.13 -7.02
N PRO A 59 7.57 -27.25 -8.10
CA PRO A 59 6.31 -26.55 -8.24
C PRO A 59 5.30 -27.14 -7.26
N SER A 60 4.97 -26.40 -6.21
CA SER A 60 3.81 -26.70 -5.38
C SER A 60 2.69 -25.73 -5.78
N PRO A 61 1.46 -26.20 -6.04
CA PRO A 61 0.32 -25.35 -6.31
C PRO A 61 -0.19 -24.79 -4.97
N LEU A 62 0.61 -23.93 -4.37
CA LEU A 62 0.22 -23.14 -3.22
C LEU A 62 0.18 -21.72 -3.74
N VAL A 63 -1.02 -21.17 -3.80
CA VAL A 63 -1.28 -19.74 -3.97
C VAL A 63 -0.25 -19.01 -3.12
N VAL A 64 0.78 -18.43 -3.77
CA VAL A 64 1.71 -17.55 -3.09
C VAL A 64 0.87 -16.33 -2.79
N GLU A 65 0.36 -16.27 -1.58
CA GLU A 65 -0.13 -15.04 -0.98
C GLU A 65 1.06 -14.09 -1.03
N HIS A 66 1.11 -13.26 -2.08
CA HIS A 66 2.05 -12.16 -2.21
C HIS A 66 1.63 -11.09 -1.19
N ASP A 67 1.76 -11.42 0.10
CA ASP A 67 1.73 -10.47 1.20
C ASP A 67 2.99 -9.61 1.09
N GLY A 68 3.03 -8.77 0.06
CA GLY A 68 4.08 -7.81 -0.12
C GLY A 68 3.97 -6.78 1.00
N TYR A 69 5.00 -6.67 1.83
CA TYR A 69 5.08 -5.60 2.82
C TYR A 69 6.15 -4.61 2.39
N ILE A 70 5.77 -3.34 2.36
CA ILE A 70 6.70 -2.23 2.18
C ILE A 70 7.45 -2.05 3.49
N LEU A 71 8.77 -2.23 3.46
CA LEU A 71 9.61 -1.94 4.61
C LEU A 71 10.10 -0.49 4.53
N PHE A 72 9.73 0.29 5.53
CA PHE A 72 10.34 1.59 5.77
C PHE A 72 11.71 1.35 6.40
N THR A 73 12.78 1.71 5.69
CA THR A 73 14.16 1.60 6.21
C THR A 73 14.51 2.72 7.18
N THR A 74 13.67 3.75 7.27
CA THR A 74 13.76 4.83 8.24
C THR A 74 13.03 4.46 9.53
N GLU A 75 13.23 5.22 10.61
CA GLU A 75 12.31 5.19 11.75
C GLU A 75 10.85 5.38 11.29
N ARG A 76 9.89 4.96 12.12
CA ARG A 76 8.46 4.99 11.78
C ARG A 76 8.07 6.34 11.17
N PRO A 77 7.64 6.38 9.90
CA PRO A 77 7.30 7.64 9.24
C PRO A 77 6.03 8.22 9.88
N TRP A 78 6.20 9.14 10.81
CA TRP A 78 5.09 9.78 11.52
C TRP A 78 4.09 10.44 10.57
N TRP A 79 4.55 10.97 9.43
CA TRP A 79 3.68 11.54 8.40
C TRP A 79 2.73 10.50 7.79
N PHE A 80 3.17 9.25 7.60
CA PHE A 80 2.36 8.18 7.02
C PHE A 80 1.31 7.73 8.03
N LEU A 81 1.71 7.51 9.29
CA LEU A 81 0.77 7.18 10.37
C LEU A 81 -0.25 8.31 10.56
N LYS A 82 0.18 9.57 10.54
CA LYS A 82 -0.70 10.73 10.62
C LYS A 82 -1.65 10.85 9.44
N LYS A 83 -1.20 10.48 8.22
CA LYS A 83 -2.06 10.47 7.03
C LYS A 83 -3.12 9.38 7.13
N VAL A 84 -2.75 8.15 7.48
CA VAL A 84 -3.69 7.04 7.71
C VAL A 84 -4.71 7.39 8.81
N GLU A 85 -4.25 7.98 9.91
CA GLU A 85 -5.09 8.44 11.02
C GLU A 85 -6.07 9.55 10.58
N ARG A 86 -5.57 10.58 9.87
CA ARG A 86 -6.39 11.70 9.39
C ARG A 86 -7.42 11.26 8.36
N ASP A 87 -7.05 10.41 7.41
CA ASP A 87 -7.96 9.93 6.37
C ASP A 87 -9.05 9.03 6.98
N TRP A 88 -8.70 8.25 8.01
CA TRP A 88 -9.68 7.53 8.82
C TRP A 88 -10.62 8.49 9.57
N GLN A 89 -10.09 9.52 10.24
CA GLN A 89 -10.89 10.52 10.95
C GLN A 89 -11.86 11.24 10.00
N TYR A 90 -11.38 11.67 8.81
CA TYR A 90 -12.20 12.32 7.80
C TYR A 90 -13.37 11.44 7.36
N ASN A 91 -13.10 10.17 7.08
CA ASN A 91 -14.13 9.22 6.68
C ASN A 91 -15.11 8.91 7.82
N PHE A 92 -14.63 8.81 9.07
CA PHE A 92 -15.47 8.63 10.24
C PHE A 92 -16.42 9.83 10.43
N THR A 93 -15.91 11.06 10.38
CA THR A 93 -16.74 12.27 10.48
C THR A 93 -17.78 12.31 9.36
N ARG A 94 -17.37 12.01 8.12
CA ARG A 94 -18.28 11.94 6.97
C ARG A 94 -19.37 10.87 7.16
N TRP A 95 -19.04 9.70 7.70
CA TRP A 95 -19.99 8.64 8.03
C TRP A 95 -20.98 9.09 9.11
N VAL A 96 -20.51 9.74 10.18
CA VAL A 96 -21.39 10.27 11.24
C VAL A 96 -22.39 11.27 10.66
N GLN A 97 -21.94 12.21 9.85
CA GLN A 97 -22.81 13.20 9.20
C GLN A 97 -23.88 12.54 8.33
N ARG A 98 -23.49 11.52 7.55
CA ARG A 98 -24.39 10.80 6.65
C ARG A 98 -25.45 9.98 7.40
N ASN A 99 -25.11 9.42 8.56
CA ASN A 99 -26.09 8.70 9.40
C ASN A 99 -26.98 9.64 10.21
N ARG A 100 -26.48 10.82 10.57
CA ARG A 100 -27.27 11.86 11.24
C ARG A 100 -28.31 12.47 10.30
N ALA A 101 -27.95 12.69 9.03
CA ALA A 101 -28.87 13.15 7.98
C ALA A 101 -29.94 12.11 7.58
N ARG A 102 -29.75 10.83 7.92
CA ARG A 102 -30.73 9.75 7.67
C ARG A 102 -31.69 9.51 8.83
N ARG A 103 -31.46 10.14 9.99
CA ARG A 103 -32.28 10.01 11.20
C ARG A 103 -33.23 11.19 11.42
N ASN A 104 -33.23 12.18 10.51
CA ASN A 104 -34.23 13.24 10.38
C ASN A 104 -35.04 13.00 9.11
#